data_AF-A0A349MS09-F1
#
_entry.id   AF-A0A349MS09-F1
#
_cell.length_a   1.000
_cell.length_b   1.000
_cell.length_c   1.000
_cell.angle_alpha   90.00
_cell.angle_beta   90.00
_cell.angle_gamma   90.00
#
_symmetry.space_group_name_H-M   'P 1'
#
loop_
_entity.id
_entity.type
_entity.pdbx_description
1 polymer ?
#
loop_
_entity_poly.entity_id
_entity_poly.type
_entity_poly.pdbx_seq_one_letter_code
_entity_poly.pdbx_strand_id
1 'polypeptide(L)' 'MIVSQDDQSIVLRAPFGAGGEISVPGSKSISNRALLLAALSSGQTELEGLLHSDDTVVMIEALRALGVDVDI' A
#
# COMPACT_ATOMS: atom_id res chain seq x y z
N MET A 1 14.53 3.21 -18.03
CA MET A 1 15.29 1.96 -17.83
C MET A 1 14.53 1.15 -16.80
N ILE A 2 13.59 0.30 -17.25
CA ILE A 2 12.84 -0.57 -16.35
C ILE A 2 13.77 -1.74 -16.05
N VAL A 3 14.25 -1.83 -14.82
CA VAL A 3 15.00 -2.99 -14.34
C VAL A 3 14.02 -4.16 -14.38
N SER A 4 14.25 -5.10 -15.30
CA SER A 4 13.58 -6.40 -15.32
C SER A 4 13.81 -7.02 -13.94
N GLN A 5 12.76 -7.16 -13.14
CA GLN A 5 12.88 -7.89 -11.89
C GLN A 5 13.22 -9.35 -12.24
N ASP A 6 14.30 -9.83 -11.62
CA ASP A 6 14.80 -11.19 -11.79
C ASP A 6 13.67 -12.22 -11.67
N ASP A 7 13.76 -13.26 -12.51
CA ASP A 7 12.92 -14.46 -12.49
C ASP A 7 13.16 -15.28 -11.21
N GLN A 8 12.84 -14.69 -10.05
CA GLN A 8 12.96 -15.30 -8.74
C GLN A 8 11.78 -16.24 -8.53
N SER A 9 12.03 -17.52 -8.75
CA SER A 9 11.09 -18.57 -8.37
C SER A 9 11.36 -19.03 -6.93
N ILE A 10 10.28 -19.26 -6.19
CA ILE A 10 10.33 -19.85 -4.85
C ILE A 10 9.70 -21.24 -4.95
N VAL A 11 10.43 -22.27 -4.52
CA VAL A 11 9.91 -23.64 -4.41
C VAL A 11 9.41 -23.85 -2.98
N LEU A 12 8.10 -24.08 -2.84
CA LEU A 12 7.48 -24.38 -1.56
C LEU A 12 7.12 -25.87 -1.50
N ARG A 13 7.38 -26.50 -0.35
CA ARG A 13 6.81 -27.82 -0.03
C ARG A 13 5.50 -27.61 0.73
N ALA A 14 4.46 -28.36 0.36
CA ALA A 14 3.17 -28.26 1.00
C ALA A 14 3.26 -28.62 2.50
N PRO A 15 2.74 -27.78 3.41
CA PRO A 15 2.64 -28.15 4.81
C PRO A 15 1.52 -29.19 5.00
N PHE A 16 1.61 -29.99 6.05
CA PHE A 16 0.55 -30.94 6.44
C PHE A 16 -0.72 -30.26 7.00
N GLY A 17 -0.65 -28.95 7.29
CA GLY A 17 -1.77 -28.12 7.76
C GLY A 17 -1.26 -26.72 8.19
N ALA A 18 -2.18 -25.77 8.35
CA ALA A 18 -1.90 -24.44 8.90
C ALA A 18 -3.03 -24.02 9.85
N GLY A 19 -2.68 -23.39 10.97
CA GLY A 19 -3.62 -22.89 11.96
C GLY A 19 -3.00 -21.78 12.82
N GLY A 20 -3.82 -20.83 13.23
CA GLY A 20 -3.41 -19.65 13.99
C GLY A 20 -4.31 -18.46 13.70
N GLU A 21 -4.09 -17.38 14.42
CA GLU A 21 -4.72 -16.08 14.17
C GLU A 21 -3.68 -15.11 13.64
N ILE A 22 -4.05 -14.33 12.63
CA ILE A 22 -3.20 -13.27 12.09
C ILE A 22 -4.04 -12.01 11.93
N SER A 23 -3.44 -10.85 12.15
CA SER A 23 -3.98 -9.61 11.62
C SER A 23 -3.60 -9.50 10.16
N VAL A 24 -4.61 -9.48 9.30
CA VAL A 24 -4.40 -9.23 7.87
C VAL A 24 -4.02 -7.75 7.72
N PRO A 25 -2.89 -7.43 7.05
CA PRO A 25 -2.52 -6.05 6.80
C PRO A 25 -3.56 -5.37 5.89
N GLY A 26 -3.54 -4.03 5.86
CA GLY A 26 -4.40 -3.26 4.97
C GLY A 26 -4.26 -3.68 3.50
N SER A 27 -5.32 -3.46 2.71
CA SER A 27 -5.26 -3.74 1.27
C SER A 27 -4.53 -2.63 0.53
N LYS A 28 -3.59 -2.99 -0.35
CA LYS A 28 -2.88 -2.06 -1.23
C LYS A 28 -3.83 -1.20 -2.07
N SER A 29 -4.81 -1.83 -2.72
CA SER A 29 -5.75 -1.12 -3.59
C SER A 29 -6.71 -0.23 -2.81
N ILE A 30 -7.08 -0.62 -1.58
CA ILE A 30 -7.89 0.23 -0.68
C ILE A 30 -7.06 1.42 -0.22
N SER A 31 -5.81 1.22 0.19
CA SER A 31 -4.92 2.29 0.66
C SER A 31 -4.74 3.37 -0.40
N ASN A 32 -4.42 2.98 -1.64
CA ASN A 32 -4.23 3.94 -2.74
C ASN A 32 -5.53 4.67 -3.11
N ARG A 33 -6.69 4.00 -3.07
CA ARG A 33 -7.98 4.66 -3.32
C ARG A 33 -8.35 5.61 -2.19
N ALA A 34 -8.13 5.23 -0.94
CA ALA A 34 -8.39 6.07 0.23
C ALA A 34 -7.55 7.36 0.17
N LEU A 35 -6.26 7.25 -0.16
CA LEU A 35 -5.38 8.40 -0.38
C LEU A 35 -5.91 9.35 -1.46
N LEU A 36 -6.32 8.83 -2.61
CA LEU A 36 -6.91 9.64 -3.68
C LEU A 36 -8.22 10.31 -3.26
N LEU A 37 -9.11 9.58 -2.58
CA LEU A 37 -10.38 10.13 -2.11
C LEU A 37 -10.17 11.22 -1.05
N ALA A 38 -9.21 11.02 -0.13
CA ALA A 38 -8.83 12.02 0.85
C ALA A 38 -8.28 13.29 0.19
N ALA A 39 -7.40 13.16 -0.80
CA ALA A 39 -6.85 14.28 -1.55
C ALA A 39 -7.90 15.08 -2.35
N LEU A 40 -9.01 14.45 -2.74
CA LEU A 40 -10.14 15.08 -3.45
C LEU A 40 -11.21 15.62 -2.50
N SER A 41 -11.16 15.26 -1.22
CA SER A 41 -12.12 15.70 -0.22
C SER A 41 -11.87 17.16 0.17
N SER A 42 -12.92 17.84 0.62
CA SER A 42 -12.81 19.18 1.20
C SER A 42 -12.43 19.09 2.67
N GLY A 43 -11.44 19.86 3.12
CA GLY A 43 -11.02 19.91 4.52
C GLY A 43 -9.90 18.92 4.81
N GLN A 44 -9.78 18.54 6.09
CA GLN A 44 -8.76 17.59 6.55
C GLN A 44 -9.37 16.19 6.68
N THR A 45 -8.69 15.19 6.13
CA THR A 45 -9.07 13.79 6.25
C THR A 45 -7.95 13.02 6.95
N GLU A 46 -8.30 12.29 8.00
CA GLU A 46 -7.39 11.37 8.70
C GLU A 46 -7.65 9.94 8.22
N LEU A 47 -6.57 9.22 7.89
CA LEU A 47 -6.62 7.84 7.41
C LEU A 47 -5.87 6.92 8.35
N GLU A 48 -6.53 5.89 8.86
CA GLU A 48 -5.93 4.86 9.71
C GLU A 48 -5.79 3.53 8.96
N GLY A 49 -4.79 2.72 9.34
CA GLY A 49 -4.64 1.36 8.83
C GLY A 49 -4.21 1.25 7.36
N LEU A 50 -3.64 2.32 6.79
CA LEU A 50 -3.04 2.27 5.46
C LEU A 50 -1.94 1.20 5.41
N LEU A 51 -1.90 0.43 4.31
CA LEU A 51 -0.83 -0.52 4.07
C LEU A 51 0.47 0.24 3.85
N HIS A 52 1.50 -0.05 4.65
CA HIS A 52 2.85 0.38 4.34
C HIS A 52 3.43 -0.50 3.23
N SER A 53 3.48 0.03 2.01
CA SER A 53 4.02 -0.64 0.83
C SER A 53 4.65 0.37 -0.12
N ASP A 54 5.53 -0.09 -1.00
CA ASP A 54 6.16 0.75 -2.03
C ASP A 54 5.10 1.50 -2.85
N ASP A 55 4.00 0.85 -3.21
CA ASP A 55 2.89 1.47 -3.94
C ASP A 55 2.25 2.64 -3.16
N THR A 56 2.09 2.49 -1.84
CA THR A 56 1.52 3.54 -0.98
C THR A 56 2.49 4.71 -0.83
N VAL A 57 3.79 4.43 -0.69
CA VAL A 57 4.86 5.44 -0.61
C VAL A 57 4.90 6.26 -1.90
N VAL A 58 4.95 5.58 -3.05
CA VAL A 58 4.94 6.24 -4.37
C VAL A 58 3.68 7.08 -4.57
N MET A 59 2.52 6.59 -4.12
CA MET A 59 1.27 7.36 -4.18
C MET A 59 1.33 8.64 -3.34
N ILE A 60 1.84 8.56 -2.10
CA ILE A 60 1.99 9.74 -1.22
C ILE A 60 2.95 10.75 -1.84
N GLU A 61 4.08 10.30 -2.38
CA GLU A 61 5.04 11.16 -3.08
C GLU A 61 4.40 11.84 -4.31
N ALA A 62 3.59 11.09 -5.08
CA ALA A 62 2.86 11.65 -6.22
C ALA A 62 1.85 12.72 -5.78
N LEU A 63 1.10 12.50 -4.70
CA LEU A 63 0.16 13.48 -4.15
C LEU A 63 0.89 14.74 -3.69
N ARG A 64 2.02 14.60 -2.98
CA ARG A 64 2.88 15.73 -2.59
C ARG A 64 3.39 16.50 -3.80
N ALA A 65 3.82 15.81 -4.86
CA ALA A 65 4.26 16.44 -6.10
C ALA A 65 3.13 17.19 -6.83
N LEU A 66 1.88 16.78 -6.63
CA LEU A 66 0.68 17.47 -7.13
C LEU A 66 0.23 18.64 -6.23
N GLY A 67 0.96 18.92 -5.14
CA GLY A 67 0.68 20.03 -4.22
C GLY A 67 -0.33 19.70 -3.12
N VAL A 68 -0.66 18.42 -2.92
CA VAL A 68 -1.46 17.98 -1.77
C VAL A 68 -0.58 17.97 -0.53
N ASP A 69 -1.01 18.65 0.52
CA ASP A 69 -0.34 18.60 1.82
C ASP A 69 -0.65 17.26 2.51
N VAL A 70 0.39 16.49 2.81
CA VAL A 70 0.27 15.15 3.40
C VAL A 70 1.26 15.06 4.56
N ASP A 71 0.71 14.99 5.78
CA ASP A 71 1.42 14.71 7.02
C ASP A 71 1.45 13.20 7.27
N ILE A 72 2.58 12.67 7.78
CA ILE A 72 2.80 11.23 8.03
C ILE A 72 3.20 11.01 9.48
#